data_AF-T1EUY5-F1
#
_entry.id   AF-T1EUY5-F1
#
_cell.length_a   1.000
_cell.length_b   1.000
_cell.length_c   1.000
_cell.angle_alpha   90.00
_cell.angle_beta   90.00
_cell.angle_gamma   90.00
#
_symmetry.space_group_name_H-M   'P 1'
#
loop_
_entity.id
_entity.type
_entity.pdbx_description
1 polymer ?
#
loop_
_entity_poly.entity_id
_entity_poly.type
_entity_poly.pdbx_seq_one_letter_code
_entity_poly.pdbx_strand_id
1 'polypeptide(L)'
;MAENFLSVDERRQKSVTKLIDSEILRKAQENHAKLIPIIETIIFRGRQEIALKGSDEVGPVLHNNVNVNDGNFRALLRFRVLSGDIIFENHLNSSAGNALYTSPAIQNSIIHICGELMQEQLVKKINSACSFSLLADETTDMLKSGHKSGHQIRPGPDLKKKPDFGRSRGQTSVYP
;
A
#
# COMPACT_ATOMS: atom_id res chain seq x y z
N MET A 1 -45.68 -26.89 -15.05
CA MET A 1 -45.76 -26.08 -13.80
C MET A 1 -46.08 -26.96 -12.59
N ALA A 2 -47.09 -27.85 -12.67
CA ALA A 2 -47.41 -28.80 -11.60
C ALA A 2 -46.29 -29.82 -11.28
N GLU A 3 -45.54 -30.30 -12.28
CA GLU A 3 -44.42 -31.23 -12.04
C GLU A 3 -43.27 -30.63 -11.24
N ASN A 4 -42.98 -29.33 -11.45
CA ASN A 4 -41.97 -28.61 -10.68
C ASN A 4 -42.41 -28.41 -9.23
N PHE A 5 -43.72 -28.25 -9.01
CA PHE A 5 -44.30 -28.12 -7.67
C PHE A 5 -44.25 -29.46 -6.90
N LEU A 6 -44.65 -30.57 -7.53
CA LEU A 6 -44.55 -31.91 -6.90
C LEU A 6 -43.10 -32.29 -6.59
N SER A 7 -42.15 -32.04 -7.50
CA SER A 7 -40.75 -32.40 -7.29
C SER A 7 -40.05 -31.56 -6.21
N VAL A 8 -40.47 -30.32 -5.97
CA VAL A 8 -40.03 -29.49 -4.84
C VAL A 8 -40.66 -29.97 -3.52
N ASP A 9 -41.93 -30.36 -3.54
CA ASP A 9 -42.66 -30.87 -2.37
C ASP A 9 -42.10 -32.22 -1.89
N GLU A 10 -41.80 -33.11 -2.84
CA GLU A 10 -41.15 -34.41 -2.59
C GLU A 10 -39.65 -34.30 -2.25
N ARG A 11 -39.12 -33.08 -2.07
CA ARG A 11 -37.70 -32.76 -1.80
C ARG A 11 -36.71 -33.25 -2.86
N ARG A 12 -37.20 -33.64 -4.06
CA ARG A 12 -36.36 -34.08 -5.19
C ARG A 12 -35.61 -32.91 -5.82
N GLN A 13 -36.15 -31.69 -5.72
CA GLN A 13 -35.50 -30.45 -6.14
C GLN A 13 -35.56 -29.38 -5.05
N LYS A 14 -34.53 -28.53 -4.98
CA LYS A 14 -34.52 -27.38 -4.06
C LYS A 14 -35.42 -26.28 -4.61
N SER A 15 -36.25 -25.70 -3.73
CA SER A 15 -37.02 -24.49 -4.06
C SER A 15 -36.10 -23.36 -4.55
N VAL A 16 -36.62 -22.54 -5.47
CA VAL A 16 -35.93 -21.36 -6.00
C VAL A 16 -35.42 -20.44 -4.89
N THR A 17 -36.20 -20.24 -3.82
CA THR A 17 -35.77 -19.42 -2.67
C THR A 17 -34.54 -20.01 -1.98
N LYS A 18 -34.55 -21.31 -1.69
CA LYS A 18 -33.41 -22.02 -1.09
C LYS A 18 -32.17 -22.00 -1.99
N LEU A 19 -32.35 -22.07 -3.30
CA LEU A 19 -31.27 -21.96 -4.27
C LEU A 19 -30.65 -20.56 -4.25
N ILE A 20 -31.49 -19.52 -4.30
CA ILE A 20 -31.04 -18.12 -4.24
C ILE A 20 -30.27 -17.88 -2.94
N ASP A 21 -30.80 -18.31 -1.80
CA ASP A 21 -30.14 -18.16 -0.50
C ASP A 21 -28.76 -18.86 -0.50
N SER A 22 -28.68 -20.07 -1.06
CA SER A 22 -27.42 -20.81 -1.15
C SER A 22 -26.39 -20.14 -2.07
N GLU A 23 -26.83 -19.54 -3.18
CA GLU A 23 -25.93 -18.83 -4.10
C GLU A 23 -25.44 -17.50 -3.53
N ILE A 24 -26.28 -16.77 -2.79
CA ILE A 24 -25.88 -15.55 -2.06
C ILE A 24 -24.80 -15.91 -1.03
N LEU A 25 -25.03 -16.96 -0.24
CA LEU A 25 -24.07 -17.42 0.75
C LEU A 25 -22.74 -17.83 0.11
N ARG A 26 -22.79 -18.59 -1.00
CA ARG A 26 -21.60 -19.01 -1.74
C ARG A 26 -20.77 -17.81 -2.21
N LYS A 27 -21.41 -16.80 -2.82
CA LYS A 27 -20.73 -15.59 -3.27
C LYS A 27 -20.11 -14.80 -2.11
N ALA A 28 -20.79 -14.71 -0.98
CA ALA A 28 -20.26 -14.06 0.21
C ALA A 28 -18.99 -14.77 0.72
N GLN A 29 -19.01 -16.11 0.78
CA GLN A 29 -17.85 -16.92 1.16
C GLN A 29 -16.68 -16.74 0.20
N GLU A 30 -16.94 -16.71 -1.11
CA GLU A 30 -15.90 -16.46 -2.11
C GLU A 30 -15.27 -15.07 -1.98
N ASN A 31 -16.08 -14.04 -1.75
CA ASN A 31 -15.58 -12.69 -1.54
C ASN A 31 -14.79 -12.57 -0.23
N HIS A 32 -15.22 -13.27 0.83
CA HIS A 32 -14.46 -13.34 2.08
C HIS A 32 -13.09 -13.99 1.87
N ALA A 33 -13.03 -15.13 1.17
CA ALA A 33 -11.78 -15.81 0.87
C ALA A 33 -10.79 -14.90 0.11
N LYS A 34 -11.28 -14.03 -0.77
CA LYS A 34 -10.48 -13.05 -1.52
C LYS A 34 -9.99 -11.89 -0.63
N LEU A 35 -10.81 -11.44 0.32
CA LEU A 35 -10.50 -10.32 1.21
C LEU A 35 -9.55 -10.69 2.36
N ILE A 36 -9.62 -11.92 2.88
CA ILE A 36 -8.78 -12.42 3.97
C ILE A 36 -7.28 -12.11 3.77
N PRO A 37 -6.63 -12.49 2.66
CA PRO A 37 -5.19 -12.25 2.48
C PRO A 37 -4.81 -10.76 2.50
N ILE A 38 -5.73 -9.89 2.06
CA ILE A 38 -5.54 -8.44 2.06
C ILE A 38 -5.64 -7.87 3.48
N ILE A 39 -6.69 -8.24 4.21
CA ILE A 39 -6.91 -7.83 5.60
C ILE A 39 -5.76 -8.30 6.48
N GLU A 40 -5.36 -9.57 6.37
CA GLU A 40 -4.25 -10.12 7.15
C GLU A 40 -2.93 -9.42 6.83
N THR A 41 -2.70 -9.00 5.59
CA THR A 41 -1.49 -8.26 5.22
C THR A 41 -1.45 -6.88 5.87
N ILE A 42 -2.59 -6.19 5.96
CA ILE A 42 -2.69 -4.89 6.66
C ILE A 42 -2.47 -5.07 8.17
N ILE A 43 -3.12 -6.07 8.78
CA ILE A 43 -2.94 -6.39 10.21
C ILE A 43 -1.49 -6.76 10.50
N PHE A 44 -0.87 -7.58 9.64
CA PHE A 44 0.53 -7.97 9.77
C PHE A 44 1.44 -6.75 9.79
N ARG A 45 1.28 -5.83 8.83
CA ARG A 45 2.09 -4.60 8.77
C ARG A 45 1.92 -3.74 10.01
N GLY A 46 0.68 -3.54 10.47
CA GLY A 46 0.40 -2.80 11.70
C GLY A 46 1.07 -3.41 12.94
N ARG A 47 1.11 -4.74 13.03
CA ARG A 47 1.74 -5.46 14.15
C ARG A 47 3.26 -5.48 14.11
N GLN A 48 3.85 -5.42 12.93
CA GLN A 48 5.30 -5.43 12.73
C GLN A 48 5.90 -4.02 12.59
N GLU A 49 5.10 -2.98 12.84
CA GLU A 49 5.51 -1.57 12.66
C GLU A 49 6.03 -1.26 11.24
N ILE A 50 5.57 -2.04 10.26
CA ILE A 50 5.88 -1.80 8.85
C ILE A 50 4.98 -0.66 8.38
N ALA A 51 5.58 0.36 7.77
CA ALA A 51 4.87 1.53 7.26
C ALA A 51 3.63 1.10 6.46
N LEU A 52 2.45 1.56 6.90
CA LEU A 52 1.14 1.29 6.28
C LEU A 52 0.92 2.07 4.99
N LYS A 53 1.66 3.18 4.82
CA LYS A 53 1.68 4.00 3.62
C LYS A 53 2.95 3.71 2.81
N GLY A 54 2.79 3.31 1.56
CA GLY A 54 3.87 3.16 0.59
C GLY A 54 3.87 4.26 -0.46
N SER A 55 5.00 4.47 -1.13
CA SER A 55 5.11 5.24 -2.37
C SER A 55 4.61 4.39 -3.54
N ASP A 56 3.72 4.95 -4.37
CA ASP A 56 3.26 4.41 -5.66
C ASP A 56 2.75 2.95 -5.67
N GLU A 57 1.62 2.71 -5.00
CA GLU A 57 0.91 1.41 -5.06
C GLU A 57 -0.10 1.34 -6.23
N VAL A 58 0.35 1.63 -7.45
CA VAL A 58 -0.51 1.71 -8.65
C VAL A 58 -0.26 0.54 -9.60
N GLY A 59 -1.31 0.04 -10.25
CA GLY A 59 -1.22 -0.98 -11.32
C GLY A 59 -1.44 -2.43 -10.84
N PRO A 60 -1.19 -3.44 -11.70
CA PRO A 60 -1.40 -4.85 -11.36
C PRO A 60 -0.44 -5.34 -10.28
N VAL A 61 -0.92 -6.04 -9.24
CA VAL A 61 -0.10 -6.54 -8.13
C VAL A 61 0.92 -7.57 -8.60
N LEU A 62 0.49 -8.47 -9.49
CA LEU A 62 1.34 -9.43 -10.17
C LEU A 62 1.91 -8.76 -11.41
N HIS A 63 3.14 -8.29 -11.34
CA HIS A 63 3.91 -7.88 -12.52
C HIS A 63 5.34 -8.40 -12.42
N ASN A 64 5.91 -8.76 -13.56
CA ASN A 64 7.19 -9.46 -13.65
C ASN A 64 8.42 -8.54 -13.45
N ASN A 65 8.21 -7.27 -13.11
CA ASN A 65 9.30 -6.31 -13.05
C ASN A 65 9.87 -6.24 -11.62
N VAL A 66 10.67 -7.25 -11.27
CA VAL A 66 11.26 -7.47 -9.94
C VAL A 66 12.20 -6.34 -9.50
N ASN A 67 12.62 -5.47 -10.43
CA ASN A 67 13.57 -4.40 -10.19
C ASN A 67 12.94 -3.10 -9.65
N VAL A 68 11.61 -3.05 -9.52
CA VAL A 68 10.90 -1.86 -9.03
C VAL A 68 10.34 -2.14 -7.64
N ASN A 69 10.70 -1.30 -6.66
CA ASN A 69 10.06 -1.30 -5.35
C ASN A 69 8.71 -0.58 -5.45
N ASP A 70 7.62 -1.34 -5.43
CA ASP A 70 6.23 -0.86 -5.51
C ASP A 70 5.52 -0.92 -4.15
N GLY A 71 6.29 -0.90 -3.06
CA GLY A 71 5.79 -0.78 -1.70
C GLY A 71 5.57 -2.10 -0.95
N ASN A 72 5.63 -1.99 0.38
CA ASN A 72 5.57 -3.14 1.30
C ASN A 72 4.27 -3.95 1.16
N PHE A 73 3.15 -3.28 0.92
CA PHE A 73 1.85 -3.94 0.78
C PHE A 73 1.85 -4.92 -0.39
N ARG A 74 2.24 -4.44 -1.58
CA ARG A 74 2.25 -5.24 -2.81
C ARG A 74 3.33 -6.33 -2.78
N ALA A 75 4.49 -6.04 -2.20
CA ALA A 75 5.53 -7.04 -1.96
C ALA A 75 5.03 -8.21 -1.09
N LEU A 76 4.31 -7.93 -0.01
CA LEU A 76 3.73 -8.96 0.86
C LEU A 76 2.61 -9.76 0.16
N LEU A 77 1.77 -9.11 -0.63
CA LEU A 77 0.76 -9.81 -1.43
C LEU A 77 1.40 -10.78 -2.44
N ARG A 78 2.47 -10.36 -3.13
CA ARG A 78 3.25 -11.25 -4.00
C ARG A 78 3.90 -12.38 -3.23
N PHE A 79 4.46 -12.10 -2.06
CA PHE A 79 5.06 -13.11 -1.21
C PHE A 79 4.06 -14.21 -0.81
N ARG A 80 2.79 -13.85 -0.51
CA ARG A 80 1.73 -14.83 -0.24
C ARG A 80 1.45 -15.73 -1.44
N VAL A 81 1.34 -15.15 -2.64
CA VAL A 81 1.16 -15.92 -3.88
C VAL A 81 2.33 -16.88 -4.10
N LEU A 82 3.57 -16.39 -3.97
CA LEU A 82 4.78 -17.21 -4.09
C LEU A 82 4.87 -18.31 -3.02
N SER A 83 4.20 -18.12 -1.88
CA SER A 83 4.12 -19.10 -0.80
C SER A 83 3.02 -20.15 -1.01
N GLY A 84 2.33 -20.14 -2.16
CA GLY A 84 1.37 -21.16 -2.55
C GLY A 84 -0.11 -20.81 -2.33
N ASP A 85 -0.45 -19.53 -2.14
CA ASP A 85 -1.85 -19.09 -2.06
C ASP A 85 -2.51 -19.03 -3.45
N ILE A 86 -2.89 -20.20 -3.97
CA ILE A 86 -3.48 -20.38 -5.31
C ILE A 86 -4.83 -19.68 -5.44
N ILE A 87 -5.62 -19.63 -4.36
CA ILE A 87 -6.94 -18.97 -4.38
C ILE A 87 -6.74 -17.47 -4.56
N PHE A 88 -5.80 -16.89 -3.83
CA PHE A 88 -5.48 -15.48 -3.96
C PHE A 88 -4.78 -15.14 -5.28
N GLU A 89 -3.90 -16.01 -5.78
CA GLU A 89 -3.31 -15.86 -7.11
C GLU A 89 -4.38 -15.79 -8.21
N ASN A 90 -5.31 -16.75 -8.19
CA ASN A 90 -6.43 -16.77 -9.13
C ASN A 90 -7.29 -15.50 -9.00
N HIS A 91 -7.49 -15.02 -7.78
CA HIS A 91 -8.21 -13.77 -7.53
C HIS A 91 -7.53 -12.58 -8.21
N LEU A 92 -6.22 -12.42 -8.02
CA LEU A 92 -5.44 -11.32 -8.60
C LEU A 92 -5.41 -11.36 -10.13
N ASN A 93 -5.45 -12.56 -10.74
CA ASN A 93 -5.42 -12.74 -12.19
C ASN A 93 -6.80 -12.61 -12.88
N SER A 94 -7.88 -13.01 -12.21
CA SER A 94 -9.22 -13.13 -12.83
C SER A 94 -10.19 -11.99 -12.48
N SER A 95 -9.90 -11.20 -11.46
CA SER A 95 -10.84 -10.20 -10.95
C SER A 95 -10.70 -8.87 -11.67
N ALA A 96 -11.83 -8.21 -11.92
CA ALA A 96 -11.86 -6.83 -12.38
C ALA A 96 -11.20 -5.89 -11.34
N GLY A 97 -10.66 -4.75 -11.78
CA GLY A 97 -9.87 -3.88 -10.92
C GLY A 97 -10.58 -3.41 -9.64
N ASN A 98 -11.88 -3.16 -9.71
CA ASN A 98 -12.71 -2.80 -8.55
C ASN A 98 -12.91 -3.96 -7.55
N ALA A 99 -12.78 -5.20 -8.02
CA ALA A 99 -12.89 -6.39 -7.20
C ALA A 99 -11.54 -6.89 -6.67
N LEU A 100 -10.41 -6.28 -7.01
CA LEU A 100 -9.09 -6.68 -6.48
C LEU A 100 -8.91 -6.32 -5.00
N TYR A 101 -9.70 -5.37 -4.48
CA TYR A 101 -9.65 -4.89 -3.09
C TYR A 101 -8.26 -4.40 -2.61
N THR A 102 -7.33 -4.13 -3.52
CA THR A 102 -5.96 -3.71 -3.22
C THR A 102 -5.75 -2.19 -3.29
N SER A 103 -6.79 -1.42 -3.60
CA SER A 103 -6.68 0.02 -3.76
C SER A 103 -6.36 0.74 -2.43
N PRO A 104 -5.70 1.90 -2.46
CA PRO A 104 -5.43 2.69 -1.26
C PRO A 104 -6.69 3.02 -0.46
N ALA A 105 -7.81 3.25 -1.15
CA ALA A 105 -9.10 3.52 -0.50
C ALA A 105 -9.56 2.33 0.35
N ILE A 106 -9.46 1.10 -0.17
CA ILE A 106 -9.85 -0.11 0.56
C ILE A 106 -8.89 -0.37 1.72
N GLN A 107 -7.58 -0.16 1.52
CA GLN A 107 -6.61 -0.24 2.61
C GLN A 107 -6.93 0.72 3.75
N ASN A 108 -7.24 1.98 3.43
CA ASN A 108 -7.63 2.99 4.42
C ASN A 108 -8.91 2.59 5.16
N SER A 109 -9.91 2.05 4.45
CA SER A 109 -11.13 1.54 5.09
C SER A 109 -10.84 0.41 6.08
N ILE A 110 -9.98 -0.55 5.71
CA ILE A 110 -9.59 -1.66 6.59
C ILE A 110 -8.83 -1.12 7.80
N ILE A 111 -7.88 -0.20 7.60
CA ILE A 111 -7.13 0.46 8.69
C ILE A 111 -8.08 1.17 9.65
N HIS A 112 -9.07 1.88 9.12
CA HIS A 112 -10.08 2.57 9.92
C HIS A 112 -10.89 1.59 10.79
N ILE A 113 -11.41 0.52 10.18
CA ILE A 113 -12.14 -0.54 10.90
C ILE A 113 -11.27 -1.18 11.99
N CYS A 114 -10.00 -1.47 11.69
CA CYS A 114 -9.06 -1.96 12.70
C CYS A 114 -8.91 -0.97 13.86
N GLY A 115 -8.80 0.33 13.56
CA GLY A 115 -8.74 1.39 14.57
C GLY A 115 -9.97 1.44 15.46
N GLU A 116 -11.17 1.38 14.89
CA GLU A 116 -12.43 1.35 15.64
C GLU A 116 -12.52 0.14 16.58
N LEU A 117 -12.19 -1.05 16.07
CA LEU A 117 -12.20 -2.29 16.88
C LEU A 117 -11.18 -2.25 18.02
N MET A 118 -10.01 -1.64 17.79
CA MET A 118 -8.99 -1.45 18.82
C MET A 118 -9.47 -0.46 19.89
N GLN A 119 -10.07 0.65 19.46
CA GLN A 119 -10.62 1.67 20.36
C GLN A 119 -11.76 1.10 21.21
N GLU A 120 -12.70 0.37 20.62
CA GLU A 120 -13.81 -0.25 21.35
C GLU A 120 -13.30 -1.20 22.44
N GLN A 121 -12.33 -2.06 22.10
CA GLN A 121 -11.71 -2.97 23.07
C GLN A 121 -10.97 -2.22 24.17
N LEU A 122 -10.28 -1.13 23.84
CA LEU A 122 -9.57 -0.30 24.81
C LEU A 122 -10.54 0.38 25.78
N VAL A 123 -11.59 1.02 25.26
CA VAL A 123 -12.64 1.67 26.04
C VAL A 123 -13.31 0.67 26.99
N LYS A 124 -13.65 -0.52 26.49
CA LYS A 124 -14.23 -1.59 27.32
C LYS A 124 -13.31 -1.99 28.46
N LYS A 125 -12.00 -2.16 28.19
CA LYS A 125 -11.01 -2.50 29.23
C LYS A 125 -10.86 -1.39 30.27
N ILE A 126 -10.76 -0.13 29.84
CA ILE A 126 -10.65 1.04 30.72
C ILE A 126 -11.87 1.14 31.63
N ASN A 127 -13.08 1.06 31.06
CA ASN A 127 -14.32 1.16 31.82
C ASN A 127 -14.50 0.01 32.83
N SER A 128 -13.88 -1.14 32.58
CA SER A 128 -13.88 -2.28 33.51
C SER A 128 -12.79 -2.21 34.58
N ALA A 129 -11.81 -1.32 34.44
CA ALA A 129 -10.71 -1.19 35.38
C ALA A 129 -11.09 -0.28 36.56
N CYS A 130 -10.58 -0.60 37.76
CA CYS A 130 -10.77 0.25 38.94
C CYS A 130 -10.02 1.59 38.80
N SER A 131 -8.86 1.58 38.13
CA SER A 131 -8.04 2.75 37.86
C SER A 131 -7.21 2.53 36.60
N PHE A 132 -6.78 3.63 35.98
CA PHE A 132 -5.85 3.63 34.86
C PHE A 132 -4.87 4.80 35.01
N SER A 133 -3.75 4.74 34.29
CA SER A 133 -2.74 5.82 34.26
C SER A 133 -2.39 6.11 32.80
N LEU A 134 -2.15 7.39 32.50
CA LEU A 134 -1.76 7.85 31.18
C LEU A 134 -0.31 8.32 31.24
N LEU A 135 0.55 7.70 30.43
CA LEU A 135 1.92 8.17 30.18
C LEU A 135 1.90 8.87 28.84
N ALA A 136 2.23 10.16 28.82
CA ALA A 136 2.39 10.94 27.61
C ALA A 136 3.86 11.33 27.48
N ASP A 137 4.46 11.01 26.33
CA ASP A 137 5.83 11.40 25.98
C ASP A 137 5.75 12.54 24.96
N GLU A 138 6.42 13.65 25.24
CA GLU A 138 6.48 14.80 24.35
C GLU A 138 7.72 14.68 23.47
N THR A 139 7.52 14.50 22.17
CA THR A 139 8.62 14.52 21.19
C THR A 139 8.57 15.84 20.42
N THR A 140 9.60 16.66 20.57
CA THR A 140 9.75 17.89 19.77
C THR A 140 10.43 17.55 18.45
N ASP A 141 9.71 17.62 17.34
CA ASP A 141 10.28 17.36 16.02
C ASP A 141 11.14 18.55 15.54
N MET A 142 12.45 18.34 15.42
CA MET A 142 13.43 19.32 14.96
C MET A 142 13.83 19.02 13.51
N LEU A 143 12.87 19.09 12.58
CA LEU A 143 13.19 19.06 11.15
C LEU A 143 13.88 20.37 10.74
N LYS A 144 15.21 20.37 10.68
CA LYS A 144 15.97 21.45 10.05
C LYS A 144 15.67 21.45 8.55
N SER A 145 14.85 22.39 8.11
CA SER A 145 14.70 22.73 6.69
C SER A 145 16.01 23.35 6.18
N GLY A 146 16.74 22.64 5.32
CA GLY A 146 17.97 23.21 4.77
C GLY A 146 18.92 22.23 4.07
N HIS A 147 18.45 21.50 3.06
CA HIS A 147 19.34 21.00 2.01
C HIS A 147 18.81 21.48 0.66
N LYS A 148 19.04 22.76 0.36
CA LYS A 148 19.12 23.21 -1.04
C LYS A 148 20.48 22.76 -1.55
N SER A 149 20.53 21.68 -2.32
CA SER A 149 21.70 21.28 -3.09
C SER A 149 21.93 22.26 -4.25
N GLY A 150 22.46 23.44 -3.93
CA GLY A 150 23.11 24.29 -4.92
C GLY A 150 24.45 23.67 -5.28
N HIS A 151 24.62 23.24 -6.53
CA HIS A 151 25.93 22.97 -7.12
C HIS A 151 26.76 24.26 -7.05
N GLN A 152 27.68 24.34 -6.08
CA GLN A 152 28.73 25.35 -6.08
C GLN A 152 30.06 24.63 -6.31
N ILE A 153 30.54 24.73 -7.55
CA ILE A 153 31.88 24.30 -7.96
C ILE A 153 32.88 25.13 -7.14
N ARG A 154 33.72 24.45 -6.35
CA ARG A 154 34.82 25.09 -5.60
C ARG A 154 35.91 25.52 -6.59
N PRO A 155 36.49 26.73 -6.48
CA PRO A 155 37.66 27.09 -7.30
C PRO A 155 38.91 26.36 -6.79
N GLY A 156 39.67 25.78 -7.72
CA GLY A 156 40.96 25.12 -7.46
C GLY A 156 42.11 26.13 -7.21
N PRO A 157 43.21 25.69 -6.57
CA PRO A 157 44.25 26.60 -6.08
C PRO A 157 45.22 27.11 -7.15
N ASP A 158 45.61 28.38 -6.97
CA ASP A 158 46.60 29.17 -7.71
C ASP A 158 47.97 28.47 -7.83
N LEU A 159 48.47 28.35 -9.06
CA LEU A 159 49.87 28.05 -9.36
C LEU A 159 50.51 29.24 -10.07
N LYS A 160 51.17 30.11 -9.30
CA LYS A 160 52.12 31.11 -9.81
C LYS A 160 53.37 30.42 -10.35
N LYS A 161 53.70 30.58 -11.64
CA LYS A 161 55.07 30.79 -12.15
C LYS A 161 55.05 31.58 -13.47
N LYS A 162 55.59 32.81 -13.46
CA LYS A 162 56.07 33.54 -14.64
C LYS A 162 57.43 32.96 -15.09
N PRO A 163 57.87 33.21 -16.35
CA PRO A 163 58.79 34.34 -16.58
C PRO A 163 58.43 35.23 -17.79
N ASP A 164 58.96 36.45 -17.75
CA ASP A 164 58.83 37.56 -18.71
C ASP A 164 59.36 37.26 -20.12
N PHE A 165 58.83 37.96 -21.13
CA PHE A 165 59.64 38.74 -22.08
C PHE A 165 58.76 39.68 -22.96
N GLY A 166 59.10 40.99 -23.00
CA GLY A 166 59.03 41.81 -24.22
C GLY A 166 57.79 42.63 -24.59
N ARG A 167 57.88 43.96 -24.38
CA ARG A 167 57.51 45.12 -25.26
C ARG A 167 56.87 44.77 -26.63
N SER A 168 55.93 45.50 -27.26
CA SER A 168 55.53 46.91 -27.23
C SER A 168 54.32 47.14 -28.17
N ARG A 169 53.47 48.13 -27.84
CA ARG A 169 52.74 49.14 -28.70
C ARG A 169 52.12 48.77 -30.06
N GLY A 170 50.87 49.26 -30.25
CA GLY A 170 50.25 49.63 -31.55
C GLY A 170 48.73 49.33 -31.54
N GLN A 171 47.87 50.24 -31.09
CA GLN A 171 47.06 51.22 -31.87
C GLN A 171 46.43 50.74 -33.20
N THR A 172 45.10 50.97 -33.26
CA THR A 172 44.21 51.31 -34.41
C THR A 172 43.93 50.31 -35.53
N SER A 173 42.65 49.98 -35.76
CA SER A 173 41.84 50.43 -36.93
C SER A 173 40.59 49.52 -37.12
N VAL A 174 39.37 50.01 -36.87
CA VAL A 174 38.29 50.34 -37.84
C VAL A 174 37.69 49.17 -38.65
N TYR A 175 36.37 48.99 -38.45
CA TYR A 175 35.24 48.39 -39.21
C TYR A 175 35.43 47.96 -40.68
N PRO A 176 34.54 47.07 -41.19
CA PRO A 176 33.17 47.46 -41.61
C PRO A 176 32.05 47.07 -40.64
#